data_AF-A0A147KJR2-F1
#
_entry.id   AF-A0A147KJR2-F1
#
_cell.length_a   1.000
_cell.length_b   1.000
_cell.length_c   1.000
_cell.angle_alpha   90.00
_cell.angle_beta   90.00
_cell.angle_gamma   90.00
#
_symmetry.space_group_name_H-M   'P 1'
#
loop_
_entity.id
_entity.type
_entity.pdbx_description
1 polymer ?
#
loop_
_entity_poly.entity_id
_entity_poly.type
_entity_poly.pdbx_seq_one_letter_code
_entity_poly.pdbx_strand_id
1 'polypeptide(L)'
;MAHHRLGGDTVELWTRFHELVNMNGNELRSWLLTEASGPEGFTSAPSLDIDVTGRDVVHVLDKRRTDLTPEDVETMRAVVEEVSSLLVEPHPEDENWRRTLMNLGHDPLKPSSPRPGEDPDIGGAE
;
A
#
# COMPACT_ATOMS: atom_id res chain seq x y z
N MET A 1 0.90 -20.67 -22.82
CA MET A 1 1.00 -19.77 -21.66
C MET A 1 -0.26 -18.94 -21.63
N ALA A 2 -1.00 -18.99 -20.53
CA ALA A 2 -2.37 -18.49 -20.45
C ALA A 2 -2.38 -16.97 -20.62
N HIS A 3 -3.11 -16.48 -21.63
CA HIS A 3 -3.51 -15.08 -21.69
C HIS A 3 -4.43 -14.82 -20.49
N HIS A 4 -3.89 -14.26 -19.41
CA HIS A 4 -4.68 -13.72 -18.31
C HIS A 4 -5.54 -12.61 -18.91
N ARG A 5 -6.85 -12.84 -19.02
CA ARG A 5 -7.81 -11.79 -19.39
C ARG A 5 -7.81 -10.78 -18.25
N LEU A 6 -7.08 -9.67 -18.41
CA LEU A 6 -7.06 -8.51 -17.48
C LEU A 6 -8.41 -7.74 -17.45
N GLY A 7 -9.55 -8.43 -17.55
CA GLY A 7 -10.84 -7.83 -17.90
C GLY A 7 -11.89 -7.75 -16.79
N GLY A 8 -11.70 -8.41 -15.65
CA GLY A 8 -12.66 -8.41 -14.54
C GLY A 8 -11.98 -8.56 -13.18
N ASP A 9 -11.11 -9.57 -13.05
CA ASP A 9 -10.38 -9.87 -11.82
C ASP A 9 -9.51 -8.71 -11.35
N THR A 10 -8.87 -7.99 -12.29
CA THR A 10 -8.07 -6.80 -12.00
C THR A 10 -8.91 -5.65 -11.43
N VAL A 11 -10.17 -5.52 -11.86
CA VAL A 11 -11.06 -4.45 -11.36
C VAL A 11 -11.48 -4.75 -9.93
N GLU A 12 -11.84 -5.99 -9.63
CA GLU A 12 -12.18 -6.41 -8.26
C GLU A 12 -10.96 -6.29 -7.33
N LEU A 13 -9.78 -6.68 -7.82
CA LEU A 13 -8.54 -6.55 -7.06
C LEU A 13 -8.18 -5.09 -6.80
N TRP A 14 -8.30 -4.22 -7.81
CA TRP A 14 -8.08 -2.77 -7.65
C TRP A 14 -9.01 -2.17 -6.59
N THR A 15 -10.29 -2.55 -6.61
CA THR A 15 -11.25 -2.10 -5.60
C THR A 15 -10.82 -2.56 -4.20
N ARG A 16 -10.52 -3.85 -4.01
CA ARG A 16 -10.07 -4.35 -2.70
C ARG A 16 -8.78 -3.71 -2.22
N PHE A 17 -7.82 -3.51 -3.12
CA PHE A 17 -6.57 -2.83 -2.80
C PHE A 17 -6.84 -1.42 -2.29
N HIS A 18 -7.69 -0.64 -2.96
CA HIS A 18 -8.08 0.70 -2.48
C HIS A 18 -8.95 0.68 -1.22
N GLU A 19 -9.68 -0.39 -0.94
CA GLU A 19 -10.42 -0.55 0.32
C GLU A 19 -9.48 -0.81 1.50
N LEU A 20 -8.40 -1.56 1.27
CA LEU A 20 -7.42 -1.90 2.30
C LEU A 20 -6.36 -0.80 2.45
N VAL A 21 -5.84 -0.24 1.37
CA VAL A 21 -4.79 0.78 1.39
C VAL A 21 -5.42 2.14 1.72
N ASN A 22 -5.40 2.50 3.01
CA ASN A 22 -5.96 3.76 3.53
C ASN A 22 -4.93 4.92 3.53
N MET A 23 -3.76 4.72 2.92
CA MET A 23 -2.71 5.72 2.75
C MET A 23 -2.55 6.07 1.26
N ASN A 24 -2.33 7.34 0.96
CA ASN A 24 -1.96 7.78 -0.39
C ASN A 24 -0.47 7.48 -0.67
N GLY A 25 -0.06 7.36 -1.94
CA GLY A 25 1.32 7.08 -2.36
C GLY A 25 2.34 8.06 -1.77
N ASN A 26 1.98 9.33 -1.59
CA ASN A 26 2.85 10.30 -0.91
C ASN A 26 3.04 10.02 0.58
N GLU A 27 1.96 9.62 1.28
CA GLU A 27 2.03 9.25 2.70
C GLU A 27 2.87 7.99 2.90
N LEU A 28 2.65 6.97 2.07
CA LEU A 28 3.43 5.74 2.08
C LEU A 28 4.91 6.03 1.77
N ARG A 29 5.20 6.87 0.78
CA ARG A 29 6.58 7.29 0.47
C ARG A 29 7.25 7.98 1.66
N SER A 30 6.56 8.90 2.32
CA SER A 30 7.08 9.58 3.52
C SER A 30 7.30 8.61 4.67
N TRP A 31 6.42 7.63 4.84
CA TRP A 31 6.55 6.57 5.84
C TRP A 31 7.78 5.69 5.57
N LEU A 32 7.92 5.15 4.36
CA LEU A 32 9.07 4.33 3.95
C LEU A 32 10.40 5.09 4.14
N LEU A 33 10.43 6.39 3.81
CA LEU A 33 11.62 7.23 4.04
C LEU A 33 11.96 7.37 5.54
N THR A 34 10.93 7.43 6.39
CA THR A 34 11.06 7.55 7.84
C THR A 34 11.55 6.26 8.46
N GLU A 35 10.96 5.12 8.08
CA GLU A 35 11.41 3.78 8.50
C GLU A 35 12.86 3.52 8.07
N ALA A 36 13.22 3.86 6.82
CA ALA A 36 14.58 3.74 6.32
C ALA A 36 15.59 4.67 7.03
N SER A 37 15.12 5.75 7.64
CA SER A 37 15.96 6.72 8.36
C SER A 37 16.02 6.48 9.88
N GLY A 38 15.22 5.56 10.41
CA GLY A 38 15.18 5.25 11.85
C GLY A 38 16.46 4.55 12.34
N PRO A 39 16.80 4.64 13.64
CA PRO A 39 17.93 3.92 14.24
C PRO A 39 17.81 2.39 14.14
N GLU A 40 16.60 1.89 13.83
CA GLU A 40 16.30 0.47 13.62
C GLU A 40 16.54 0.03 12.16
N GLY A 41 16.75 0.95 11.21
CA GLY A 41 17.11 0.62 9.82
C GLY A 41 18.44 -0.13 9.66
N PHE A 42 19.20 -0.27 10.76
CA PHE A 42 20.42 -1.07 10.85
C PHE A 42 20.23 -2.45 11.51
N THR A 43 19.08 -2.71 12.15
CA THR A 43 18.77 -4.05 12.68
C THR A 43 18.09 -4.84 11.58
N SER A 44 18.87 -5.73 10.98
CA SER A 44 18.43 -6.75 10.05
C SER A 44 17.19 -7.50 10.57
N ALA A 45 16.04 -7.22 9.98
CA ALA A 45 15.03 -8.24 9.73
C ALA A 45 14.95 -8.42 8.20
N PRO A 46 14.89 -9.66 7.69
CA PRO A 46 14.98 -9.96 6.26
C PRO A 46 13.68 -9.61 5.55
N SER A 47 13.43 -8.32 5.38
CA SER A 47 12.31 -7.77 4.63
C SER A 47 12.82 -6.86 3.53
N LEU A 48 13.90 -7.26 2.86
CA LEU A 48 14.38 -6.61 1.64
C LEU A 48 13.26 -6.54 0.58
N ASP A 49 12.29 -7.46 0.65
CA ASP A 49 11.11 -7.50 -0.20
C ASP A 49 10.04 -6.47 0.20
N ILE A 50 9.97 -6.01 1.45
CA ILE A 50 8.95 -5.05 1.92
C ILE A 50 9.28 -3.62 1.46
N ASP A 51 10.57 -3.22 1.40
CA ASP A 51 10.95 -1.90 0.82
C ASP A 51 10.65 -1.85 -0.68
N VAL A 52 10.89 -2.97 -1.37
CA VAL A 52 10.58 -3.13 -2.80
C VAL A 52 9.07 -3.11 -2.99
N THR A 53 8.32 -3.94 -2.26
CA THR A 53 6.85 -4.01 -2.32
C THR A 53 6.20 -2.66 -1.98
N GLY A 54 6.66 -1.96 -0.94
CA GLY A 54 6.15 -0.64 -0.58
C GLY A 54 6.39 0.40 -1.68
N ARG A 55 7.55 0.35 -2.35
CA ARG A 55 7.83 1.19 -3.53
C ARG A 55 6.96 0.83 -4.73
N ASP A 56 6.78 -0.45 -5.01
CA ASP A 56 5.91 -0.91 -6.09
C ASP A 56 4.45 -0.49 -5.82
N VAL A 57 3.97 -0.57 -4.57
CA VAL A 57 2.66 -0.04 -4.16
C VAL A 57 2.53 1.45 -4.46
N VAL A 58 3.54 2.27 -4.13
CA VAL A 58 3.53 3.70 -4.49
C VAL A 58 3.46 3.89 -6.01
N HIS A 59 4.20 3.09 -6.78
CA HIS A 59 4.20 3.15 -8.24
C HIS A 59 2.85 2.75 -8.84
N VAL A 60 2.20 1.74 -8.27
CA VAL A 60 0.85 1.30 -8.65
C VAL A 60 -0.19 2.37 -8.30
N LEU A 61 -0.05 3.04 -7.16
CA LEU A 61 -0.93 4.15 -6.74
C LEU A 61 -0.78 5.40 -7.63
N ASP A 62 0.40 5.64 -8.19
CA ASP A 62 0.65 6.74 -9.14
C ASP A 62 0.07 6.43 -10.54
N LYS A 63 0.00 5.15 -10.89
CA LYS A 63 -0.57 4.67 -12.15
C LYS A 63 -2.10 4.65 -12.14
N ARG A 64 -2.67 4.66 -13.34
CA ARG A 64 -4.12 4.42 -13.54
C ARG A 64 -4.38 2.93 -13.64
N ARG A 65 -5.54 2.48 -13.15
CA ARG A 65 -6.04 1.10 -13.32
C ARG A 65 -5.94 0.56 -14.76
N THR A 66 -6.08 1.44 -15.76
CA THR A 66 -6.01 1.08 -17.19
C THR A 66 -4.59 0.90 -17.72
N ASP A 67 -3.59 1.36 -16.97
CA ASP A 67 -2.17 1.37 -17.32
C ASP A 67 -1.36 0.33 -16.52
N LEU A 68 -2.04 -0.50 -15.72
CA LEU A 68 -1.39 -1.53 -14.92
C LEU A 68 -0.82 -2.64 -15.80
N THR A 69 0.42 -3.00 -15.54
CA THR A 69 1.08 -4.17 -16.13
C THR A 69 0.66 -5.43 -15.39
N PRO A 70 0.81 -6.62 -15.99
CA PRO A 70 0.59 -7.87 -15.27
C PRO A 70 1.44 -7.98 -13.98
N GLU A 71 2.65 -7.42 -13.97
CA GLU A 71 3.51 -7.38 -12.78
C GLU A 71 2.90 -6.52 -11.67
N ASP A 72 2.36 -5.35 -12.01
CA ASP A 72 1.64 -4.48 -11.05
C ASP A 72 0.44 -5.23 -10.43
N VAL A 73 -0.28 -6.04 -11.23
CA VAL A 73 -1.42 -6.84 -10.76
C VAL A 73 -1.00 -7.94 -9.79
N GLU A 74 0.14 -8.59 -10.03
CA GLU A 74 0.68 -9.58 -9.10
C GLU A 74 1.07 -8.93 -7.77
N THR A 75 1.72 -7.75 -7.80
CA THR A 75 2.04 -7.00 -6.59
C THR A 75 0.80 -6.60 -5.81
N MET A 76 -0.22 -6.02 -6.47
CA MET A 76 -1.48 -5.66 -5.80
C MET A 76 -2.11 -6.87 -5.12
N ARG A 77 -2.07 -8.03 -5.77
CA ARG A 77 -2.63 -9.27 -5.23
C ARG A 77 -1.88 -9.69 -3.98
N ALA A 78 -0.55 -9.75 -4.05
CA ALA A 78 0.28 -10.08 -2.90
C ALA A 78 -0.02 -9.16 -1.72
N VAL A 79 -0.08 -7.85 -1.95
CA VAL A 79 -0.37 -6.84 -0.92
C VAL A 79 -1.77 -7.05 -0.31
N VAL A 80 -2.80 -7.27 -1.12
CA VAL A 80 -4.17 -7.52 -0.62
C VAL A 80 -4.23 -8.80 0.21
N GLU A 81 -3.58 -9.88 -0.23
CA GLU A 81 -3.54 -11.14 0.52
C GLU A 81 -2.77 -10.97 1.84
N GLU A 82 -1.64 -10.28 1.85
CA GLU A 82 -0.84 -10.00 3.05
C GLU A 82 -1.60 -9.12 4.05
N VAL A 83 -2.17 -7.98 3.62
CA VAL A 83 -2.96 -7.11 4.50
C VAL A 83 -4.16 -7.88 5.03
N SER A 84 -4.88 -8.62 4.18
CA SER A 84 -6.02 -9.41 4.63
C SER A 84 -5.60 -10.48 5.66
N SER A 85 -4.46 -11.13 5.48
CA SER A 85 -3.91 -12.12 6.43
C SER A 85 -3.59 -11.46 7.78
N LEU A 86 -2.92 -10.31 7.76
CA LEU A 86 -2.59 -9.53 8.96
C LEU A 86 -3.83 -9.01 9.69
N LEU A 87 -4.93 -8.74 8.98
CA LEU A 87 -6.21 -8.34 9.56
C LEU A 87 -7.03 -9.51 10.10
N VAL A 88 -6.76 -10.75 9.67
CA VAL A 88 -7.40 -11.95 10.25
C VAL A 88 -6.93 -12.17 11.69
N GLU A 89 -5.64 -11.93 11.97
CA GLU A 89 -5.06 -11.99 13.31
C GLU A 89 -4.47 -10.62 13.71
N PRO A 90 -5.33 -9.66 14.12
CA PRO A 90 -4.88 -8.30 14.42
C PRO A 90 -4.09 -8.28 15.73
N HIS A 91 -2.86 -7.77 15.67
CA HIS A 91 -2.01 -7.53 16.83
C HIS A 91 -1.82 -6.02 17.07
N PRO A 92 -2.86 -5.31 17.53
CA PRO A 92 -2.78 -3.86 17.68
C PRO A 92 -1.75 -3.43 18.74
N GLU A 93 -1.35 -4.30 19.65
CA GLU A 93 -0.31 -4.05 20.64
C GLU A 93 1.12 -4.18 20.10
N ASP A 94 1.30 -4.84 18.95
CA ASP A 94 2.62 -5.09 18.36
C ASP A 94 3.00 -3.97 17.39
N GLU A 95 4.10 -3.28 17.67
CA GLU A 95 4.62 -2.23 16.78
C GLU A 95 5.05 -2.77 15.43
N ASN A 96 5.58 -3.99 15.34
CA ASN A 96 5.97 -4.57 14.06
C ASN A 96 4.76 -4.85 13.18
N TRP A 97 3.65 -5.33 13.77
CA TRP A 97 2.40 -5.54 13.02
C TRP A 97 1.90 -4.23 12.40
N ARG A 98 1.91 -3.13 13.18
CA ARG A 98 1.54 -1.81 12.66
C ARG A 98 2.49 -1.33 11.56
N ARG A 99 3.80 -1.43 11.77
CA ARG A 99 4.81 -1.02 10.78
C ARG A 99 4.67 -1.80 9.48
N THR A 100 4.43 -3.11 9.54
CA THR A 100 4.17 -3.95 8.35
C THR A 100 2.93 -3.50 7.60
N LEU A 101 1.82 -3.26 8.29
CA LEU A 101 0.61 -2.74 7.66
C LEU A 101 0.86 -1.38 6.99
N MET A 102 1.55 -0.47 7.69
CA MET A 102 1.88 0.85 7.15
C MET A 102 2.83 0.77 5.96
N ASN A 103 3.75 -0.20 5.92
CA ASN A 103 4.61 -0.47 4.76
C ASN A 103 3.84 -0.97 3.53
N LEU A 104 2.69 -1.59 3.75
CA LEU A 104 1.74 -1.98 2.70
C LEU A 104 0.74 -0.86 2.36
N GLY A 105 0.79 0.27 3.07
CA GLY A 105 -0.11 1.41 2.90
C GLY A 105 -1.43 1.30 3.67
N HIS A 106 -1.54 0.37 4.62
CA HIS A 106 -2.67 0.26 5.54
C HIS A 106 -2.32 0.87 6.90
N ASP A 107 -3.05 1.89 7.32
CA ASP A 107 -2.88 2.48 8.65
C ASP A 107 -4.00 1.99 9.59
N PRO A 108 -3.70 1.14 10.60
CA PRO A 108 -4.70 0.61 11.53
C PRO A 108 -5.16 1.65 12.57
N LEU A 109 -4.46 2.78 12.70
CA LEU A 109 -4.78 3.87 13.63
C LEU A 109 -5.55 5.01 12.96
N LYS A 110 -5.62 5.07 11.62
CA LYS A 110 -6.52 5.99 10.91
C LYS A 110 -7.96 5.49 10.99
N PRO A 111 -8.88 6.18 11.70
CA PRO A 111 -10.30 5.92 11.58
C PRO A 111 -10.75 6.35 10.17
N SER A 112 -11.06 5.38 9.32
CA SER A 112 -11.78 5.44 8.03
C SER A 112 -11.88 6.83 7.34
N SER A 113 -11.14 6.99 6.25
CA SER A 113 -11.17 8.18 5.36
C SER A 113 -12.55 8.49 4.77
N PRO A 114 -12.88 9.77 4.48
CA PRO A 114 -13.78 10.10 3.37
C PRO A 114 -13.07 9.90 2.01
N ARG A 115 -13.86 9.48 1.03
CA ARG A 115 -13.57 8.89 -0.29
C ARG A 115 -12.65 9.65 -1.27
N PRO A 116 -12.19 8.97 -2.34
CA PRO A 116 -11.39 9.57 -3.42
C PRO A 116 -12.20 10.59 -4.23
N GLY A 117 -11.63 11.78 -4.41
CA GLY A 117 -12.22 12.91 -5.15
C GLY A 117 -11.76 14.29 -4.68
N GLU A 118 -11.01 14.40 -3.57
CA GLU A 118 -10.45 15.66 -3.11
C GLU A 118 -9.05 15.85 -3.71
N ASP A 119 -8.99 16.43 -4.91
CA ASP A 119 -7.80 17.15 -5.36
C ASP A 119 -7.43 18.16 -4.26
N PRO A 120 -6.20 18.15 -3.70
CA PRO A 120 -5.75 19.28 -2.91
C PRO A 120 -5.58 20.46 -3.86
N ASP A 121 -6.63 21.29 -3.95
CA ASP A 121 -6.56 22.61 -4.55
C ASP A 121 -5.39 23.35 -3.91
N ILE A 122 -4.34 23.52 -4.71
CA ILE A 122 -3.23 24.40 -4.45
C ILE A 122 -3.78 25.83 -4.49
N GLY A 123 -4.16 26.37 -3.34
CA GLY A 123 -4.44 27.80 -3.14
C GLY A 123 -4.14 28.14 -1.68
N GLY A 124 -3.09 28.85 -1.29
CA GLY A 124 -2.58 30.06 -1.93
C GLY A 124 -3.28 31.27 -1.31
N ALA A 125 -2.67 31.81 -0.25
CA ALA A 125 -2.90 33.12 0.37
C ALA A 125 -4.28 33.39 1.00
N GLU A 126 -4.29 33.78 2.28
CA GLU A 126 -4.60 35.16 2.70
C GLU A 126 -3.79 35.54 3.94
#